data_AF-A0A2K5YDP6-F1
#
_entry.id   AF-A0A2K5YDP6-F1
#
_cell.length_a   1.000
_cell.length_b   1.000
_cell.length_c   1.000
_cell.angle_alpha   90.00
_cell.angle_beta   90.00
_cell.angle_gamma   90.00
#
_symmetry.space_group_name_H-M   'P 1'
#
loop_
_entity.id
_entity.type
_entity.pdbx_description
1 polymer ?
#
loop_
_entity_poly.entity_id
_entity_poly.type
_entity_poly.pdbx_seq_one_letter_code
_entity_poly.pdbx_strand_id
1 'polypeptide(L)'
;LLRKWESRSIYAVFESDVNLKGIPVYRFVLPSKAFASPVQNPDNHCFCTEKIISKNCTSYGVLDISKCKEGKPVYISLPHFLYASPDVSETIDGLNPNEEEHRTYLDIEPITGFTLQFAKRLQVNLLVKPSNKIQVLKRLKRNYIVPILWLNETGTIGDEKAKMFRSQVTGKINLLGLIEMILLSVGVVMFVAFMISYCACRSKTIK
;
A
#
# COMPACT_ATOMS: atom_id res chain seq x y z
N LEU A 1 3.12 11.07 -11.06
CA LEU A 1 1.88 11.84 -11.30
C LEU A 1 0.76 11.50 -10.30
N LEU A 2 0.49 10.23 -9.99
CA LEU A 2 -0.61 9.83 -9.10
C LEU A 2 -0.49 10.12 -7.59
N ARG A 3 0.72 10.13 -6.98
CA ARG A 3 0.86 10.47 -5.53
C ARG A 3 0.31 11.86 -5.21
N LYS A 4 0.26 12.75 -6.21
CA LYS A 4 -0.26 14.11 -6.08
C LYS A 4 -1.80 14.17 -6.04
N TRP A 5 -2.50 13.09 -6.40
CA TRP A 5 -3.97 13.06 -6.47
C TRP A 5 -4.66 12.70 -5.16
N GLU A 6 -4.00 11.92 -4.30
CA GLU A 6 -4.59 11.44 -3.03
C GLU A 6 -4.46 12.46 -1.89
N SER A 7 -3.70 13.54 -2.10
CA SER A 7 -3.61 14.69 -1.18
C SER A 7 -3.12 14.39 0.25
N ARG A 8 -2.72 13.15 0.52
CA ARG A 8 -2.06 12.69 1.75
C ARG A 8 -1.12 11.53 1.44
N SER A 9 -0.22 11.24 2.38
CA SER A 9 0.50 9.96 2.40
C SER A 9 -0.40 8.84 2.92
N ILE A 10 -0.16 7.64 2.43
CA ILE A 10 -0.78 6.39 2.85
C ILE A 10 0.30 5.30 2.96
N TYR A 11 0.03 4.26 3.73
CA TYR A 11 0.93 3.12 3.92
C TYR A 11 0.28 1.84 3.38
N ALA A 12 1.14 0.88 3.03
CA ALA A 12 0.73 -0.47 2.66
C ALA A 12 1.30 -1.46 3.68
N VAL A 13 0.61 -2.58 3.86
CA VAL A 13 1.01 -3.65 4.80
C VAL A 13 1.24 -4.94 4.04
N PHE A 14 2.18 -5.74 4.51
CA PHE A 14 2.45 -7.06 3.93
C PHE A 14 1.20 -7.95 4.05
N GLU A 15 0.90 -8.67 2.97
CA GLU A 15 -0.19 -9.64 2.90
C GLU A 15 0.35 -11.06 2.69
N SER A 16 1.16 -11.27 1.65
CA SER A 16 1.58 -12.61 1.26
C SER A 16 2.83 -12.62 0.39
N ASP A 17 3.50 -13.77 0.34
CA ASP A 17 4.52 -14.09 -0.66
C ASP A 17 3.88 -14.44 -2.00
N VAL A 18 4.42 -13.91 -3.09
CA VAL A 18 3.98 -14.19 -4.46
C VAL A 18 5.18 -14.50 -5.33
N ASN A 19 5.04 -15.45 -6.26
CA ASN A 19 6.06 -15.72 -7.26
C ASN A 19 5.68 -15.08 -8.60
N LEU A 20 6.26 -13.92 -8.91
CA LEU A 20 5.99 -13.19 -10.14
C LEU A 20 6.98 -13.57 -11.22
N LYS A 21 6.55 -14.40 -12.17
CA LYS A 21 7.36 -14.83 -13.32
C LYS A 21 8.70 -15.47 -12.90
N GLY A 22 8.75 -16.16 -11.77
CA GLY A 22 9.98 -16.75 -11.22
C GLY A 22 10.82 -15.79 -10.36
N ILE A 23 10.28 -14.63 -9.98
CA ILE A 23 10.89 -13.68 -9.04
C ILE A 23 10.03 -13.68 -7.77
N PRO A 24 10.60 -14.03 -6.60
CA PRO A 24 9.87 -13.93 -5.33
C PRO A 24 9.64 -12.45 -5.00
N VAL A 25 8.40 -12.10 -4.69
CA VAL A 25 7.98 -10.74 -4.34
C VAL A 25 7.03 -10.79 -3.15
N TYR A 26 7.03 -9.71 -2.37
CA TYR A 26 6.09 -9.50 -1.28
C TYR A 26 4.91 -8.66 -1.76
N ARG A 27 3.70 -9.17 -1.58
CA ARG A 27 2.48 -8.42 -1.83
C ARG A 27 2.17 -7.52 -0.64
N PHE A 28 2.13 -6.23 -0.90
CA PHE A 28 1.68 -5.21 0.03
C PHE A 28 0.32 -4.67 -0.42
N VAL A 29 -0.62 -4.53 0.51
CA VAL A 29 -1.97 -4.02 0.25
C VAL A 29 -2.25 -2.78 1.09
N LEU A 30 -3.15 -1.92 0.61
CA LEU A 30 -3.65 -0.82 1.42
C LEU A 30 -4.69 -1.36 2.42
N PRO A 31 -4.42 -1.28 3.74
CA PRO A 31 -5.33 -1.83 4.73
C PRO A 31 -6.58 -0.96 4.87
N SER A 32 -7.72 -1.58 5.20
CA SER A 32 -8.97 -0.87 5.52
C SER A 32 -8.78 0.18 6.63
N LYS A 33 -7.90 -0.08 7.60
CA LYS A 33 -7.52 0.84 8.67
C LYS A 33 -6.98 2.19 8.17
N ALA A 34 -6.37 2.24 6.99
CA ALA A 34 -5.91 3.49 6.40
C ALA A 34 -7.06 4.45 6.06
N PHE A 35 -8.25 3.91 5.79
CA PHE A 35 -9.46 4.65 5.44
C PHE A 35 -10.52 4.71 6.56
N ALA A 36 -10.21 4.12 7.72
CA ALA A 36 -11.11 4.04 8.86
C ALA A 36 -11.35 5.41 9.54
N SER A 37 -12.47 5.56 10.24
CA SER A 37 -12.78 6.78 10.99
C SER A 37 -11.89 6.90 12.24
N PRO A 38 -11.77 8.11 12.83
CA PRO A 38 -11.07 8.32 14.10
C PRO A 38 -11.55 7.44 15.26
N VAL A 39 -12.79 6.97 15.22
CA VAL A 39 -13.36 6.04 16.21
C VAL A 39 -12.66 4.68 16.15
N GLN A 40 -12.36 4.20 14.93
CA GLN A 40 -11.71 2.90 14.70
C GLN A 40 -10.18 3.03 14.64
N ASN A 41 -9.68 4.16 14.15
CA ASN A 41 -8.26 4.47 14.04
C ASN A 41 -7.99 5.93 14.47
N PRO A 42 -7.64 6.19 15.74
CA PRO A 42 -7.42 7.53 16.26
C PRO A 42 -6.39 8.37 15.48
N ASP A 43 -5.43 7.73 14.83
CA ASP A 43 -4.41 8.39 14.00
C ASP A 43 -5.03 9.12 12.80
N ASN A 44 -6.25 8.75 12.39
CA ASN A 44 -6.94 9.38 11.27
C ASN A 44 -7.71 10.67 11.64
N HIS A 45 -7.68 11.14 12.90
CA HIS A 45 -8.41 12.34 13.34
C HIS A 45 -8.10 13.58 12.49
N CYS A 46 -6.85 13.76 12.05
CA CYS A 46 -6.43 14.87 11.20
C CYS A 46 -7.08 14.89 9.81
N PHE A 47 -7.60 13.76 9.33
CA PHE A 47 -8.21 13.64 8.00
C PHE A 47 -9.72 13.89 8.00
N CYS A 48 -10.34 14.01 9.18
CA CYS A 48 -11.72 14.47 9.28
C CYS A 48 -11.76 16.00 9.12
N THR A 49 -12.25 16.47 7.97
CA THR A 49 -12.22 17.90 7.61
C THR A 49 -13.40 18.69 8.18
N GLU A 50 -14.53 18.03 8.43
CA GLU A 50 -15.78 18.65 8.89
C GLU A 50 -16.64 17.62 9.64
N LYS A 51 -17.73 18.05 10.30
CA LYS A 51 -18.53 17.20 11.21
C LYS A 51 -19.96 16.89 10.74
N ILE A 52 -20.44 17.51 9.66
CA ILE A 52 -21.81 17.38 9.17
C ILE A 52 -21.93 16.19 8.20
N ILE A 53 -21.06 16.12 7.19
CA ILE A 53 -21.03 15.03 6.20
C ILE A 53 -20.41 13.77 6.82
N SER A 54 -19.36 13.93 7.62
CA SER A 54 -18.68 12.83 8.33
C SER A 54 -19.43 12.29 9.55
N LYS A 55 -20.60 12.88 9.88
CA LYS A 55 -21.40 12.55 11.07
C LYS A 55 -20.58 12.58 12.37
N ASN A 56 -19.97 13.72 12.66
CA ASN A 56 -19.06 13.90 13.79
C ASN A 56 -17.85 12.94 13.73
N CYS A 57 -17.27 12.80 12.53
CA CYS A 57 -16.11 11.97 12.25
C CYS A 57 -16.34 10.46 12.53
N THR A 58 -17.54 9.95 12.27
CA THR A 58 -17.84 8.51 12.39
C THR A 58 -17.86 7.81 11.03
N SER A 59 -18.21 8.51 9.95
CA SER A 59 -18.20 7.95 8.59
C SER A 59 -16.77 7.71 8.08
N TYR A 60 -16.57 6.70 7.25
CA TYR A 60 -15.24 6.23 6.82
C TYR A 60 -15.22 5.67 5.39
N GLY A 61 -14.03 5.37 4.86
CA GLY A 61 -13.81 4.89 3.48
C GLY A 61 -13.84 5.98 2.40
N VAL A 62 -13.97 7.23 2.80
CA VAL A 62 -13.94 8.40 1.91
C VAL A 62 -13.01 9.47 2.48
N LEU A 63 -12.35 10.22 1.60
CA LEU A 63 -11.42 11.27 1.95
C LEU A 63 -11.79 12.55 1.21
N ASP A 64 -12.09 13.62 1.96
CA ASP A 64 -12.27 14.96 1.41
C ASP A 64 -10.92 15.54 0.98
N ILE A 65 -10.77 15.80 -0.32
CA ILE A 65 -9.56 16.40 -0.89
C ILE A 65 -9.81 17.82 -1.44
N SER A 66 -10.91 18.46 -1.02
CA SER A 66 -11.32 19.78 -1.50
C SER A 66 -10.24 20.84 -1.37
N LYS A 67 -9.47 20.83 -0.26
CA LYS A 67 -8.33 21.74 -0.04
C LYS A 67 -7.26 21.64 -1.14
N CYS A 68 -7.09 20.46 -1.74
CA CYS A 68 -6.12 20.25 -2.82
C CYS A 68 -6.72 20.41 -4.23
N LYS A 69 -8.03 20.64 -4.31
CA LYS A 69 -8.79 20.81 -5.56
C LYS A 69 -9.45 22.18 -5.62
N GLU A 70 -8.79 23.20 -5.07
CA GLU A 70 -9.24 24.61 -5.13
C GLU A 70 -10.65 24.80 -4.57
N GLY A 71 -10.97 24.09 -3.48
CA GLY A 71 -12.28 24.16 -2.82
C GLY A 71 -13.40 23.37 -3.52
N LYS A 72 -13.12 22.69 -4.64
CA LYS A 72 -14.09 21.81 -5.30
C LYS A 72 -14.44 20.64 -4.37
N PRO A 73 -15.72 20.23 -4.26
CA PRO A 73 -16.19 19.24 -3.29
C PRO A 73 -15.86 17.79 -3.70
N VAL A 74 -14.57 17.50 -3.92
CA VAL A 74 -14.07 16.22 -4.42
C VAL A 74 -13.72 15.29 -3.25
N TYR A 75 -14.26 14.08 -3.31
CA TYR A 75 -13.98 13.00 -2.36
C TYR A 75 -13.32 11.82 -3.08
N ILE A 76 -12.28 11.24 -2.48
CA ILE A 76 -11.64 10.02 -2.98
C ILE A 76 -12.05 8.83 -2.10
N SER A 77 -12.29 7.69 -2.73
CA SER A 77 -12.55 6.41 -2.05
C SER A 77 -11.89 5.26 -2.81
N LEU A 78 -12.03 4.03 -2.31
CA LEU A 78 -11.81 2.85 -3.15
C LEU A 78 -13.01 2.62 -4.08
N PRO A 79 -12.83 1.88 -5.20
CA PRO A 79 -13.92 1.58 -6.13
C PRO A 79 -15.10 0.89 -5.46
N HIS A 80 -16.30 1.24 -5.92
CA HIS A 80 -17.58 0.80 -5.36
C HIS A 80 -17.71 1.02 -3.85
N PHE A 81 -16.97 2.01 -3.32
CA PHE A 81 -16.89 2.29 -1.89
C PHE A 81 -16.42 1.09 -1.05
N LEU A 82 -15.49 0.30 -1.56
CA LEU A 82 -14.82 -0.75 -0.78
C LEU A 82 -14.26 -0.15 0.53
N TYR A 83 -14.57 -0.80 1.65
CA TYR A 83 -14.25 -0.36 3.02
C TYR A 83 -14.91 0.95 3.49
N ALA A 84 -15.94 1.46 2.82
CA ALA A 84 -16.70 2.59 3.32
C ALA A 84 -17.81 2.21 4.29
N SER A 85 -18.23 3.21 5.08
CA SER A 85 -19.35 3.06 6.00
C SER A 85 -20.68 2.94 5.23
N PRO A 86 -21.68 2.19 5.76
CA PRO A 86 -22.94 1.97 5.06
C PRO A 86 -23.69 3.26 4.69
N ASP A 87 -23.54 4.31 5.50
CA ASP A 87 -24.16 5.60 5.22
C ASP A 87 -23.60 6.34 4.00
N VAL A 88 -22.44 5.92 3.49
CA VAL A 88 -21.89 6.39 2.22
C VAL A 88 -22.45 5.53 1.08
N SER A 89 -22.30 4.20 1.17
CA SER A 89 -22.62 3.28 0.08
C SER A 89 -24.12 3.06 -0.14
N GLU A 90 -24.93 2.92 0.91
CA GLU A 90 -26.39 2.65 0.82
C GLU A 90 -27.19 3.82 0.21
N THR A 91 -26.54 4.95 -0.05
CA THR A 91 -27.20 6.09 -0.72
C THR A 91 -27.23 5.98 -2.24
N ILE A 92 -26.53 4.99 -2.81
CA ILE A 92 -26.33 4.79 -4.24
C ILE A 92 -26.63 3.32 -4.61
N ASP A 93 -27.58 3.13 -5.52
CA ASP A 93 -27.88 1.80 -6.09
C ASP A 93 -26.85 1.41 -7.17
N GLY A 94 -26.60 0.11 -7.33
CA GLY A 94 -25.73 -0.43 -8.39
C GLY A 94 -24.25 -0.59 -8.00
N LEU A 95 -23.91 -0.42 -6.72
CA LEU A 95 -22.57 -0.70 -6.20
C LEU A 95 -22.38 -2.18 -5.88
N ASN A 96 -21.22 -2.75 -6.19
CA ASN A 96 -20.86 -4.13 -5.87
C ASN A 96 -19.40 -4.21 -5.42
N PRO A 97 -19.06 -3.79 -4.18
CA PRO A 97 -17.68 -3.81 -3.70
C PRO A 97 -17.14 -5.23 -3.59
N ASN A 98 -16.09 -5.54 -4.37
CA ASN A 98 -15.34 -6.79 -4.29
C ASN A 98 -13.88 -6.50 -3.89
N GLU A 99 -13.37 -7.22 -2.90
CA GLU A 99 -12.02 -6.95 -2.37
C GLU A 99 -10.92 -7.26 -3.40
N GLU A 100 -11.02 -8.38 -4.12
CA GLU A 100 -10.03 -8.78 -5.13
C GLU A 100 -9.99 -7.78 -6.31
N GLU A 101 -11.15 -7.34 -6.76
CA GLU A 101 -11.31 -6.41 -7.89
C GLU A 101 -10.99 -4.96 -7.52
N HIS A 102 -11.28 -4.52 -6.29
CA HIS A 102 -11.24 -3.10 -5.92
C HIS A 102 -10.14 -2.72 -4.94
N ARG A 103 -9.38 -3.67 -4.36
CA ARG A 103 -8.23 -3.34 -3.52
C ARG A 103 -7.06 -2.74 -4.30
N THR A 104 -6.21 -1.98 -3.63
CA THR A 104 -4.91 -1.54 -4.18
C THR A 104 -3.81 -2.42 -3.62
N TYR A 105 -2.91 -2.90 -4.49
CA TYR A 105 -1.75 -3.70 -4.09
C TYR A 105 -0.47 -3.32 -4.85
N LEU A 106 0.67 -3.67 -4.25
CA LEU A 106 2.03 -3.49 -4.75
C LEU A 106 2.78 -4.79 -4.51
N ASP A 107 3.33 -5.41 -5.56
CA ASP A 107 4.20 -6.56 -5.46
C ASP A 107 5.65 -6.09 -5.56
N ILE A 108 6.37 -6.16 -4.44
CA ILE A 108 7.68 -5.55 -4.24
C ILE A 108 8.73 -6.65 -4.10
N GLU A 109 9.81 -6.57 -4.87
CA GLU A 109 10.94 -7.46 -4.73
C GLU A 109 11.76 -7.07 -3.47
N PRO A 110 11.97 -7.99 -2.52
CA PRO A 110 12.42 -7.65 -1.17
C PRO A 110 13.86 -7.15 -1.08
N ILE A 111 14.74 -7.49 -2.04
CA ILE A 111 16.15 -7.14 -1.96
C ILE A 111 16.41 -5.76 -2.55
N THR A 112 15.87 -5.47 -3.74
CA THR A 112 16.03 -4.19 -4.44
C THR A 112 14.99 -3.14 -4.04
N GLY A 113 13.85 -3.57 -3.50
CA GLY A 113 12.71 -2.70 -3.20
C GLY A 113 11.92 -2.25 -4.43
N PHE A 114 12.18 -2.82 -5.61
CA PHE A 114 11.46 -2.46 -6.83
C PHE A 114 10.04 -3.04 -6.84
N THR A 115 9.06 -2.19 -7.17
CA THR A 115 7.69 -2.64 -7.45
C THR A 115 7.63 -3.26 -8.86
N LEU A 116 7.46 -4.57 -8.92
CA LEU A 116 7.46 -5.34 -10.18
C LEU A 116 6.06 -5.53 -10.76
N GLN A 117 5.04 -5.48 -9.90
CA GLN A 117 3.64 -5.44 -10.31
C GLN A 117 2.84 -4.58 -9.34
N PHE A 118 1.81 -3.89 -9.83
CA PHE A 118 0.88 -3.17 -8.97
C PHE A 118 -0.49 -3.02 -9.64
N ALA A 119 -1.50 -2.83 -8.80
CA ALA A 119 -2.78 -2.27 -9.23
C ALA A 119 -3.16 -1.16 -8.25
N LYS A 120 -3.16 0.08 -8.74
CA LYS A 120 -3.65 1.24 -8.01
C LYS A 120 -5.07 1.53 -8.42
N ARG A 121 -5.99 1.41 -7.47
CA ARG A 121 -7.44 1.54 -7.70
C ARG A 121 -8.00 2.63 -6.81
N LEU A 122 -8.64 3.62 -7.41
CA LEU A 122 -9.23 4.76 -6.72
C LEU A 122 -10.52 5.18 -7.41
N GLN A 123 -11.43 5.76 -6.63
CA GLN A 123 -12.70 6.29 -7.11
C GLN A 123 -12.78 7.79 -6.81
N VAL A 124 -13.21 8.54 -7.82
CA VAL A 124 -13.46 9.98 -7.73
C VAL A 124 -14.95 10.19 -7.52
N ASN A 125 -15.28 10.92 -6.46
CA ASN A 125 -16.64 11.21 -6.06
C ASN A 125 -16.84 12.73 -5.92
N LEU A 126 -18.07 13.20 -6.08
CA LEU A 126 -18.47 14.58 -5.83
C LEU A 126 -19.51 14.66 -4.74
N LEU A 127 -19.29 15.52 -3.75
CA LEU A 127 -20.29 15.83 -2.75
C LEU A 127 -21.30 16.83 -3.32
N VAL A 128 -22.56 16.41 -3.38
CA VAL A 128 -23.70 17.21 -3.83
C VAL A 128 -24.61 17.49 -2.63
N LYS A 129 -24.91 18.78 -2.40
CA LYS A 129 -25.77 19.24 -1.30
C LYS A 129 -27.06 19.87 -1.82
N PRO A 130 -28.17 19.79 -1.09
CA PRO A 130 -29.37 20.55 -1.40
C PRO A 130 -29.09 22.05 -1.45
N SER A 131 -29.71 22.76 -2.40
CA SER A 131 -29.59 24.22 -2.52
C SER A 131 -30.91 24.85 -2.93
N ASN A 132 -31.35 25.86 -2.17
CA ASN A 132 -32.55 26.65 -2.49
C ASN A 132 -32.33 27.62 -3.66
N LYS A 133 -31.07 27.92 -3.98
CA LYS A 133 -30.69 28.87 -5.05
C LYS A 133 -30.55 28.20 -6.42
N ILE A 134 -30.23 26.90 -6.46
CA ILE A 134 -30.01 26.15 -7.70
C ILE A 134 -31.20 25.21 -7.91
N GLN A 135 -32.04 25.50 -8.91
CA GLN A 135 -33.30 24.78 -9.14
C GLN A 135 -33.11 23.26 -9.25
N VAL A 136 -32.04 22.81 -9.92
CA VAL A 136 -31.72 21.39 -10.11
C VAL A 136 -31.43 20.68 -8.78
N LEU A 137 -30.84 21.37 -7.80
CA LEU A 137 -30.47 20.81 -6.50
C LEU A 137 -31.56 21.00 -5.43
N LYS A 138 -32.62 21.75 -5.73
CA LYS A 138 -33.69 22.09 -4.78
C LYS A 138 -34.50 20.86 -4.34
N ARG A 139 -34.58 19.83 -5.19
CA ARG A 139 -35.34 18.59 -4.92
C ARG A 139 -34.56 17.56 -4.11
N LEU A 140 -33.26 17.77 -3.87
CA LEU A 140 -32.46 16.85 -3.06
C LEU A 140 -32.89 16.93 -1.60
N LYS A 141 -33.20 15.78 -1.00
CA LYS A 141 -33.63 15.68 0.41
C LYS A 141 -32.45 15.54 1.39
N ARG A 142 -31.28 15.15 0.89
CA ARG A 142 -30.07 14.88 1.68
C ARG A 142 -28.81 15.17 0.86
N ASN A 143 -27.67 15.12 1.53
CA ASN A 143 -26.35 15.19 0.90
C ASN A 143 -26.00 13.84 0.28
N TYR A 144 -25.30 13.84 -0.85
CA TYR A 144 -24.85 12.63 -1.54
C TYR A 144 -23.38 12.74 -1.89
N ILE A 145 -22.62 11.66 -1.67
CA ILE A 145 -21.27 11.48 -2.23
C ILE A 145 -21.46 10.66 -3.51
N VAL A 146 -21.57 11.35 -4.64
CA VAL A 146 -21.92 10.74 -5.92
C VAL A 146 -20.66 10.19 -6.58
N PRO A 147 -20.56 8.87 -6.83
CA PRO A 147 -19.43 8.30 -7.55
C PRO A 147 -19.48 8.72 -9.02
N ILE A 148 -18.38 9.27 -9.54
CA ILE A 148 -18.30 9.75 -10.93
C ILE A 148 -17.61 8.73 -11.81
N LEU A 149 -16.44 8.25 -11.38
CA LEU A 149 -15.65 7.23 -12.05
C LEU A 149 -14.68 6.59 -11.08
N TRP A 150 -14.20 5.41 -11.41
CA TRP A 150 -13.05 4.79 -10.78
C TRP A 150 -11.99 4.44 -11.83
N LEU A 151 -10.74 4.37 -11.39
CA LEU A 151 -9.59 4.15 -12.25
C LEU A 151 -8.81 2.94 -11.75
N ASN A 152 -8.29 2.16 -12.70
CA ASN A 152 -7.37 1.06 -12.45
C ASN A 152 -6.04 1.36 -13.16
N GLU A 153 -5.06 1.88 -12.43
CA GLU A 153 -3.70 2.00 -12.97
C GLU A 153 -2.90 0.76 -12.59
N THR A 154 -2.58 -0.06 -13.58
CA THR A 154 -1.83 -1.31 -13.39
C THR A 154 -0.53 -1.27 -14.14
N GLY A 155 0.50 -1.89 -13.58
CA GLY A 155 1.76 -2.16 -14.27
C GLY A 155 2.28 -3.53 -13.86
N THR A 156 2.90 -4.24 -14.80
CA THR A 156 3.57 -5.51 -14.52
C THR A 156 4.84 -5.61 -15.35
N ILE A 157 5.89 -6.20 -14.78
CA ILE A 157 7.16 -6.42 -15.46
C ILE A 157 6.97 -7.34 -16.68
N GLY A 158 7.42 -6.91 -17.86
CA GLY A 158 7.42 -7.73 -19.07
C GLY A 158 8.36 -8.93 -18.96
N ASP A 159 8.09 -10.02 -19.70
CA ASP A 159 8.83 -11.29 -19.55
C ASP A 159 10.32 -11.17 -19.85
N GLU A 160 10.69 -10.38 -20.86
CA GLU A 160 12.08 -10.10 -21.20
C GLU A 160 12.80 -9.39 -20.05
N LYS A 161 12.17 -8.37 -19.46
CA LYS A 161 12.71 -7.64 -18.32
C LYS A 161 12.75 -8.50 -17.06
N ALA A 162 11.79 -9.39 -16.86
CA ALA A 162 11.81 -10.35 -15.75
C ALA A 162 12.97 -11.34 -15.90
N LYS A 163 13.23 -11.84 -17.11
CA LYS A 163 14.39 -12.70 -17.40
C LYS A 163 15.71 -11.96 -17.16
N MET A 164 15.80 -10.70 -17.61
CA MET A 164 16.96 -9.84 -17.36
C MET A 164 17.16 -9.56 -15.86
N PHE A 165 16.08 -9.32 -15.12
CA PHE A 165 16.12 -9.10 -13.68
C PHE A 165 16.68 -10.33 -12.94
N ARG A 166 16.17 -11.53 -13.25
CA ARG A 166 16.68 -12.77 -12.64
C ARG A 166 18.16 -13.00 -12.91
N SER A 167 18.62 -12.78 -14.15
CA SER A 167 20.02 -13.04 -14.52
C SER A 167 20.97 -11.99 -13.96
N GLN A 168 20.58 -10.72 -13.95
CA GLN A 168 21.47 -9.62 -13.57
C GLN A 168 21.40 -9.25 -12.10
N VAL A 169 20.27 -9.47 -11.44
CA VAL A 169 20.03 -9.08 -10.04
C VAL A 169 20.06 -10.32 -9.16
N THR A 170 19.02 -11.15 -9.23
CA THR A 170 18.85 -12.30 -8.33
C THR A 170 20.04 -13.26 -8.41
N GLY A 171 20.51 -13.58 -9.62
CA GLY A 171 21.65 -14.47 -9.83
C GLY A 171 22.96 -13.92 -9.26
N LYS A 172 23.24 -12.62 -9.44
CA LYS A 172 24.46 -11.99 -8.92
C LYS A 172 24.44 -11.86 -7.40
N ILE A 173 23.29 -11.50 -6.82
CA ILE A 173 23.14 -11.37 -5.36
C ILE A 173 23.32 -12.73 -4.69
N ASN A 174 22.70 -13.79 -5.23
CA ASN A 174 22.89 -15.15 -4.70
C ASN A 174 24.34 -15.63 -4.80
N LEU A 175 25.04 -15.30 -5.89
CA LEU A 175 26.46 -15.63 -6.05
C LEU A 175 27.33 -14.90 -5.03
N LEU A 176 27.09 -13.60 -4.81
CA LEU A 176 27.83 -12.82 -3.81
C LEU A 176 27.58 -13.35 -2.40
N GLY A 177 26.32 -13.66 -2.06
CA GLY A 177 25.98 -14.26 -0.76
C GLY A 177 26.64 -15.63 -0.55
N LEU A 178 26.73 -16.45 -1.60
CA LEU A 178 27.46 -17.72 -1.54
C LEU A 178 28.96 -17.50 -1.26
N ILE A 179 29.59 -16.56 -1.96
CA ILE A 179 31.00 -16.23 -1.76
C ILE A 179 31.24 -15.70 -0.34
N GLU A 180 30.37 -14.82 0.15
CA GLU A 180 30.43 -14.28 1.51
C GLU A 180 30.37 -15.40 2.56
N MET A 181 29.41 -16.33 2.43
CA MET A 181 29.27 -17.46 3.33
C MET A 181 30.50 -18.37 3.33
N ILE A 182 31.12 -18.58 2.17
CA ILE A 182 32.38 -19.34 2.05
C ILE A 182 33.52 -18.61 2.75
N LEU A 183 33.68 -17.30 2.55
CA LEU A 183 34.74 -16.52 3.18
C LEU A 183 34.59 -16.47 4.70
N LEU A 184 33.36 -16.28 5.21
CA LEU A 184 33.07 -16.29 6.64
C LEU A 184 33.37 -17.66 7.25
N SER A 185 32.95 -18.75 6.62
CA SER A 185 33.21 -20.10 7.12
C SER A 185 34.71 -20.43 7.13
N VAL A 186 35.46 -20.06 6.09
CA VAL A 186 36.93 -20.20 6.07
C VAL A 186 37.59 -19.37 7.18
N GLY A 187 37.14 -18.13 7.39
CA GLY A 187 37.63 -17.27 8.47
C GLY A 187 37.41 -17.87 9.86
N VAL A 188 36.23 -18.42 10.13
CA VAL A 188 35.91 -19.10 11.39
C VAL A 188 36.79 -20.32 11.60
N VAL A 189 36.99 -21.16 10.58
CA VAL A 189 37.84 -22.35 10.67
C VAL A 189 39.29 -21.97 11.00
N MET A 190 39.84 -20.96 10.32
CA MET A 190 41.20 -20.47 10.61
C MET A 190 41.30 -19.93 12.04
N PHE A 191 40.34 -19.13 12.49
CA PHE A 191 40.34 -18.57 13.84
C PHE A 191 40.33 -19.68 14.91
N VAL A 192 39.47 -20.69 14.75
CA VAL A 192 39.40 -21.84 15.68
C VAL A 192 40.72 -22.62 15.68
N ALA A 193 41.33 -22.86 14.51
CA ALA A 193 42.61 -23.55 14.40
C ALA A 193 43.74 -22.78 15.12
N PHE A 194 43.78 -21.44 14.97
CA PHE A 194 44.74 -20.59 15.69
C PHE A 194 44.51 -20.62 17.20
N MET A 195 43.26 -20.56 17.66
CA MET A 195 42.94 -20.62 19.09
C MET A 195 43.33 -21.96 19.72
N ILE A 196 43.06 -23.08 19.04
CA ILE A 196 43.50 -24.41 19.49
C ILE A 196 45.03 -24.47 19.58
N SER A 197 45.73 -23.99 18.54
CA SER A 197 47.19 -23.97 18.50
C SER A 197 47.78 -23.11 19.62
N TYR A 198 47.21 -21.93 19.88
CA TYR A 198 47.62 -21.05 20.96
C TYR A 198 47.43 -21.69 22.34
N CYS A 199 46.27 -22.30 22.60
CA CYS A 199 45.99 -23.01 23.85
C CYS A 199 46.93 -24.21 24.05
N ALA A 200 47.21 -24.97 22.99
CA ALA A 200 48.15 -26.09 23.03
C ALA A 200 49.59 -25.63 23.34
N CYS A 201 50.04 -24.52 22.74
CA CYS A 201 51.34 -23.92 23.04
C CYS A 201 51.43 -23.45 24.49
N ARG A 202 50.43 -22.70 24.98
CA ARG A 202 50.40 -22.19 26.36
C ARG A 202 50.37 -23.31 27.40
N SER A 203 49.64 -24.41 27.12
CA SER A 203 49.61 -25.57 28.02
C SER A 203 50.95 -26.29 28.12
N LYS A 204 51.81 -26.23 27.09
CA LYS A 204 53.15 -26.82 27.14
C LYS A 204 54.16 -25.96 27.92
N THR A 205 53.96 -24.66 28.04
CA THR A 205 54.86 -23.75 28.77
C THR A 205 54.64 -23.77 30.30
N ILE A 206 53.53 -24.33 30.78
CA ILE A 206 53.16 -24.36 32.21
C ILE A 206 53.52 -25.72 32.89
N LYS A 207 53.99 -26.71 32.12
CA LYS A 207 54.57 -27.96 32.65
C LYS A 207 56.08 -27.89 32.63
#